data_AF-A0A9E5KC65-F1
#
_entry.id   AF-A0A9E5KC65-F1
#
_cell.length_a   1.000
_cell.length_b   1.000
_cell.length_c   1.000
_cell.angle_alpha   90.00
_cell.angle_beta   90.00
_cell.angle_gamma   90.00
#
_symmetry.space_group_name_H-M   'P 1'
#
loop_
_entity.id
_entity.type
_entity.pdbx_description
1 polymer ?
#
loop_
_entity_poly.entity_id
_entity_poly.type
_entity_poly.pdbx_seq_one_letter_code
_entity_poly.pdbx_strand_id
1 'polypeptide(L)'
;MSNAGHPEIRAAGVLLMVPGSPPSFLLMDHGHRLDLPKGHLEEGETDLEGALREMEEETGISRAVVSIDPTFRHEIRYRVREIRYGREPRNKVVVIFLGWLAERAQVVATEHAGHRWYSWISRQKIQAQTIDEVLNAVENHFGGKVPAPAGGA
;
A
#
# COMPACT_ATOMS: atom_id res chain seq x y z
N MET A 1 36.28 -15.55 -2.49
CA MET A 1 35.47 -15.02 -1.36
C MET A 1 34.19 -14.46 -1.96
N SER A 2 33.11 -15.25 -1.98
CA SER A 2 31.83 -14.82 -2.55
C SER A 2 31.13 -13.89 -1.56
N ASN A 3 31.21 -12.59 -1.79
CA ASN A 3 30.37 -11.61 -1.12
C ASN A 3 28.96 -11.69 -1.74
N ALA A 4 28.25 -12.77 -1.47
CA ALA A 4 26.84 -12.87 -1.81
C ALA A 4 26.09 -12.05 -0.77
N GLY A 5 25.93 -10.75 -1.04
CA GLY A 5 25.03 -9.91 -0.25
C GLY A 5 23.68 -10.60 -0.14
N HIS A 6 23.09 -10.60 1.06
CA HIS A 6 21.78 -11.18 1.28
C HIS A 6 20.78 -10.64 0.24
N PRO A 7 19.94 -11.49 -0.37
CA PRO A 7 18.97 -11.05 -1.36
C PRO A 7 18.06 -9.98 -0.75
N GLU A 8 17.75 -8.98 -1.58
CA GLU A 8 16.84 -7.89 -1.25
C GLU A 8 15.46 -8.45 -0.87
N ILE A 9 14.88 -7.98 0.22
CA ILE A 9 13.51 -8.33 0.61
C ILE A 9 12.58 -7.47 -0.23
N ARG A 10 11.71 -8.09 -1.02
CA ARG A 10 10.76 -7.37 -1.87
C ARG A 10 9.33 -7.62 -1.42
N ALA A 11 8.57 -6.53 -1.35
CA ALA A 11 7.17 -6.51 -0.96
C ALA A 11 6.40 -5.56 -1.87
N ALA A 12 5.10 -5.77 -2.01
CA ALA A 12 4.23 -4.92 -2.81
C ALA A 12 2.83 -4.80 -2.19
N GLY A 13 2.15 -3.69 -2.49
CA GLY A 13 0.81 -3.41 -1.96
C GLY A 13 0.04 -2.36 -2.75
N VAL A 14 -1.20 -2.11 -2.35
CA VAL A 14 -2.11 -1.18 -3.02
C VAL A 14 -2.66 -0.17 -2.04
N LEU A 15 -2.48 1.12 -2.32
CA LEU A 15 -3.29 2.15 -1.66
C LEU A 15 -4.69 2.14 -2.29
N LEU A 16 -5.67 1.63 -1.54
CA LEU A 16 -7.07 1.63 -1.97
C LEU A 16 -7.72 2.98 -1.69
N MET A 17 -8.27 3.61 -2.73
CA MET A 17 -9.00 4.86 -2.67
C MET A 17 -10.46 4.67 -3.04
N VAL A 18 -11.32 5.42 -2.36
CA VAL A 18 -12.74 5.56 -2.68
C VAL A 18 -12.97 7.03 -3.00
N PRO A 19 -13.61 7.33 -4.13
CA PRO A 19 -13.75 8.71 -4.55
C PRO A 19 -14.86 9.41 -3.71
N GLY A 20 -14.74 10.74 -3.56
CA GLY A 20 -15.68 11.55 -2.76
C GLY A 20 -15.24 13.00 -2.66
N SER A 21 -15.93 13.80 -1.83
CA SER A 21 -15.54 15.17 -1.50
C SER A 21 -15.49 15.35 0.03
N PRO A 22 -14.35 15.06 0.69
CA PRO A 22 -13.08 14.58 0.11
C PRO A 22 -13.10 13.08 -0.25
N PRO A 23 -12.16 12.59 -1.10
CA PRO A 23 -11.97 11.16 -1.29
C PRO A 23 -11.52 10.49 0.01
N SER A 24 -11.59 9.16 0.09
CA SER A 24 -11.14 8.38 1.24
C SER A 24 -10.11 7.32 0.82
N PHE A 25 -9.30 6.83 1.74
CA PHE A 25 -8.35 5.75 1.52
C PHE A 25 -8.29 4.78 2.70
N LEU A 26 -7.89 3.53 2.45
CA LEU A 26 -7.82 2.48 3.46
C LEU A 26 -6.43 2.40 4.09
N LEU A 27 -6.38 2.34 5.41
CA LEU A 27 -5.20 1.89 6.17
C LEU A 27 -5.57 0.70 7.05
N MET A 28 -4.59 -0.17 7.27
CA MET A 28 -4.66 -1.33 8.16
C MET A 28 -4.06 -0.98 9.53
N ASP A 29 -4.55 -1.61 10.59
CA ASP A 29 -4.09 -1.41 11.96
C ASP A 29 -3.35 -2.67 12.47
N HIS A 30 -2.04 -2.54 12.71
CA HIS A 30 -1.20 -3.59 13.32
C HIS A 30 -1.18 -3.51 14.86
N GLY A 31 -2.08 -2.75 15.48
CA GLY A 31 -2.24 -2.56 16.92
C GLY A 31 -1.30 -1.53 17.55
N HIS A 32 -0.13 -1.29 16.95
CA HIS A 32 0.88 -0.34 17.43
C HIS A 32 1.31 0.67 16.36
N ARG A 33 0.89 0.46 15.11
CA ARG A 33 1.19 1.29 13.96
C ARG A 33 0.13 1.07 12.88
N LEU A 34 0.00 2.06 12.01
CA LEU A 34 -0.79 1.95 10.80
C LEU A 34 0.07 1.37 9.67
N ASP A 35 -0.60 0.76 8.70
CA ASP A 35 0.06 0.21 7.51
C ASP A 35 -0.84 0.29 6.27
N LEU A 36 -0.23 0.05 5.11
CA LEU A 36 -0.93 -0.18 3.84
C LEU A 36 -1.11 -1.69 3.65
N PRO A 37 -2.18 -2.14 2.97
CA PRO A 37 -2.30 -3.54 2.65
C PRO A 37 -1.19 -3.94 1.65
N LYS A 38 -0.26 -4.77 2.11
CA LYS A 38 0.98 -5.14 1.40
C LYS A 38 1.62 -6.36 2.07
N GLY A 39 2.33 -7.15 1.28
CA GLY A 39 3.16 -8.22 1.82
C GLY A 39 4.29 -8.62 0.89
N HIS A 40 4.94 -9.75 1.20
CA HIS A 40 6.15 -10.18 0.50
C HIS A 40 5.78 -10.78 -0.86
N LEU A 41 6.64 -10.59 -1.86
CA LEU A 41 6.45 -11.29 -3.12
C LEU A 41 6.79 -12.78 -2.96
N GLU A 42 5.97 -13.61 -3.59
CA GLU A 42 6.24 -15.02 -3.80
C GLU A 42 7.10 -15.24 -5.05
N GLU A 43 7.65 -16.46 -5.18
CA GLU A 43 8.51 -16.81 -6.31
C GLU A 43 7.71 -16.76 -7.63
N GLY A 44 8.20 -15.96 -8.58
CA GLY A 44 7.59 -15.80 -9.89
C GLY A 44 6.54 -14.68 -9.99
N GLU A 45 6.18 -14.03 -8.88
CA GLU A 45 5.24 -12.89 -8.92
C GLU A 45 5.89 -11.62 -9.49
N THR A 46 5.14 -10.90 -10.33
CA THR A 46 5.39 -9.48 -10.56
C THR A 46 4.99 -8.66 -9.34
N ASP A 47 5.54 -7.42 -9.23
CA ASP A 47 5.16 -6.48 -8.17
C ASP A 47 3.63 -6.28 -8.09
N LEU A 48 2.95 -6.19 -9.24
CA LEU A 48 1.51 -5.94 -9.28
C LEU A 48 0.68 -7.18 -8.88
N GLU A 49 1.10 -8.38 -9.32
CA GLU A 49 0.42 -9.63 -8.94
C GLU A 49 0.47 -9.84 -7.43
N GLY A 50 1.65 -9.69 -6.82
CA GLY A 50 1.80 -9.78 -5.37
C GLY A 50 1.04 -8.68 -4.64
N ALA A 51 1.05 -7.44 -5.14
CA ALA A 51 0.27 -6.36 -4.54
C ALA A 51 -1.24 -6.65 -4.51
N LEU A 52 -1.80 -7.20 -5.60
CA LEU A 52 -3.21 -7.57 -5.68
C LEU A 52 -3.56 -8.78 -4.82
N ARG A 53 -2.68 -9.79 -4.74
CA ARG A 53 -2.85 -10.96 -3.86
C ARG A 53 -2.86 -10.53 -2.40
N GLU A 54 -1.83 -9.81 -1.95
CA GLU A 54 -1.69 -9.35 -0.57
C GLU A 54 -2.85 -8.43 -0.17
N MET A 55 -3.28 -7.52 -1.06
CA MET A 55 -4.46 -6.70 -0.81
C MET A 55 -5.71 -7.55 -0.59
N GLU A 56 -5.96 -8.56 -1.43
CA GLU A 56 -7.11 -9.45 -1.30
C GLU A 56 -7.04 -10.29 -0.02
N GLU A 57 -5.86 -10.82 0.33
CA GLU A 57 -5.63 -11.63 1.54
C GLU A 57 -5.78 -10.82 2.84
N GLU A 58 -5.24 -9.61 2.89
CA GLU A 58 -5.24 -8.79 4.10
C GLU A 58 -6.54 -8.01 4.33
N THR A 59 -7.29 -7.72 3.26
CA THR A 59 -8.51 -6.90 3.33
C THR A 59 -9.80 -7.66 3.03
N GLY A 60 -9.73 -8.81 2.35
CA GLY A 60 -10.89 -9.51 1.82
C GLY A 60 -11.55 -8.83 0.60
N ILE A 61 -10.99 -7.73 0.10
CA ILE A 61 -11.51 -7.01 -1.06
C ILE A 61 -11.00 -7.70 -2.33
N SER A 62 -11.93 -8.22 -3.14
CA SER A 62 -11.57 -8.88 -4.39
C SER A 62 -10.89 -7.90 -5.36
N ARG A 63 -9.76 -8.31 -5.95
CA ARG A 63 -9.10 -7.54 -7.01
C ARG A 63 -9.99 -7.22 -8.22
N ALA A 64 -11.07 -7.99 -8.43
CA ALA A 64 -12.01 -7.80 -9.54
C ALA A 64 -12.83 -6.50 -9.45
N VAL A 65 -12.96 -5.91 -8.25
CA VAL A 65 -13.68 -4.63 -8.05
C VAL A 65 -12.74 -3.43 -7.95
N VAL A 66 -11.43 -3.63 -8.14
CA VAL A 66 -10.40 -2.61 -8.00
C VAL A 66 -9.93 -2.17 -9.39
N SER A 67 -10.02 -0.86 -9.66
CA SER A 67 -9.44 -0.25 -10.85
C SER A 67 -8.06 0.32 -10.53
N ILE A 68 -7.00 -0.29 -11.09
CA ILE A 68 -5.62 0.17 -10.87
C ILE A 68 -5.32 1.38 -11.76
N ASP A 69 -4.71 2.41 -11.19
CA ASP A 69 -4.11 3.50 -11.96
C ASP A 69 -2.87 2.95 -12.68
N PRO A 70 -2.88 2.89 -14.03
CA PRO A 70 -1.81 2.25 -14.79
C PRO A 70 -0.51 3.07 -14.81
N THR A 71 -0.54 4.30 -14.32
CA THR A 71 0.57 5.25 -14.36
C THR A 71 1.19 5.53 -12.99
N PHE A 72 0.53 5.10 -11.91
CA PHE A 72 1.06 5.25 -10.56
C PHE A 72 1.83 4.00 -10.11
N ARG A 73 3.11 4.19 -9.80
CA ARG A 73 3.97 3.21 -9.14
C ARG A 73 4.97 3.95 -8.25
N HIS A 74 4.93 3.73 -6.95
CA HIS A 74 5.87 4.33 -6.00
C HIS A 74 6.73 3.26 -5.32
N GLU A 75 8.04 3.49 -5.24
CA GLU A 75 8.98 2.53 -4.65
C GLU A 75 9.68 3.14 -3.44
N ILE A 76 9.60 2.43 -2.31
CA ILE A 76 10.17 2.86 -1.03
C ILE A 76 11.29 1.89 -0.66
N ARG A 77 12.46 2.43 -0.28
CA ARG A 77 13.65 1.65 0.08
C ARG A 77 14.10 1.98 1.49
N TYR A 78 14.21 0.97 2.35
CA TYR A 78 14.72 1.12 3.71
C TYR A 78 15.42 -0.15 4.20
N ARG A 79 16.08 -0.08 5.35
CA ARG A 79 16.73 -1.24 5.97
C ARG A 79 15.88 -1.79 7.10
N VAL A 80 15.73 -3.12 7.14
CA VAL A 80 15.03 -3.84 8.20
C VAL A 80 15.95 -4.82 8.91
N ARG A 81 15.60 -5.16 10.14
CA ARG A 81 16.22 -6.22 10.94
C ARG A 81 15.13 -7.20 11.37
N GLU A 82 14.73 -8.10 10.49
CA GLU A 82 13.70 -9.09 10.81
C GLU A 82 14.33 -10.34 11.45
N ILE A 83 13.68 -10.90 12.49
CA ILE A 83 14.19 -12.05 13.23
C ILE A 83 14.34 -13.27 12.32
N ARG A 84 13.40 -13.47 11.38
CA ARG A 84 13.42 -14.55 10.40
C ARG A 84 14.67 -14.56 9.50
N TYR A 85 15.42 -13.46 9.48
CA TYR A 85 16.65 -13.30 8.69
C TYR A 85 17.90 -13.14 9.56
N GLY A 86 17.88 -13.62 10.81
CA GLY A 86 19.05 -13.61 11.70
C GLY A 86 19.37 -12.24 12.29
N ARG A 87 18.45 -11.26 12.24
CA ARG A 87 18.60 -9.87 12.74
C ARG A 87 19.71 -9.06 12.06
N GLU A 88 20.33 -9.57 11.02
CA GLU A 88 21.24 -8.79 10.18
C GLU A 88 20.46 -7.74 9.38
N PRO A 89 20.98 -6.51 9.22
CA PRO A 89 20.34 -5.51 8.38
C PRO A 89 20.22 -6.00 6.93
N ARG A 90 19.01 -5.96 6.39
CA ARG A 90 18.74 -6.23 4.98
C ARG A 90 18.06 -5.04 4.32
N ASN A 91 18.33 -4.86 3.03
CA ASN A 91 17.59 -3.89 2.22
C ASN A 91 16.19 -4.46 1.96
N LYS A 92 15.18 -3.63 2.19
CA LYS A 92 13.78 -3.91 1.87
C LYS A 92 13.28 -2.89 0.87
N VAL A 93 12.60 -3.38 -0.15
CA VAL A 93 11.90 -2.60 -1.16
C VAL A 93 10.41 -2.88 -1.04
N VAL A 94 9.63 -1.81 -0.98
CA VAL A 94 8.17 -1.86 -0.99
C VAL A 94 7.68 -1.09 -2.20
N VAL A 95 6.91 -1.74 -3.07
CA VAL A 95 6.29 -1.12 -4.24
C VAL A 95 4.81 -0.92 -3.97
N ILE A 96 4.33 0.32 -4.12
CA ILE A 96 2.94 0.67 -3.90
C ILE A 96 2.30 1.10 -5.22
N PHE A 97 1.15 0.49 -5.50
CA PHE A 97 0.25 0.87 -6.58
C PHE A 97 -0.95 1.63 -6.03
N LEU A 98 -1.66 2.33 -6.91
CA LEU A 98 -2.88 3.06 -6.58
C LEU A 98 -4.08 2.32 -7.17
N GLY A 99 -5.05 1.97 -6.32
CA GLY A 99 -6.27 1.29 -6.72
C GLY A 99 -7.51 2.07 -6.32
N TRP A 100 -8.55 2.04 -7.15
CA TRP A 100 -9.81 2.73 -6.92
C TRP A 100 -10.96 1.72 -6.78
N LEU A 101 -11.80 1.95 -5.78
CA LEU A 101 -13.10 1.30 -5.61
C LEU A 101 -14.20 2.31 -5.93
N ALA A 102 -15.34 1.83 -6.43
CA ALA A 102 -16.52 2.68 -6.64
C ALA A 102 -17.09 3.22 -5.31
N GLU A 103 -17.07 2.39 -4.27
CA GLU A 103 -17.55 2.70 -2.93
C GLU A 103 -16.73 1.95 -1.87
N ARG A 104 -16.95 2.26 -0.58
CA ARG A 104 -16.27 1.56 0.51
C ARG A 104 -16.71 0.10 0.57
N ALA A 105 -15.77 -0.80 0.34
CA ALA A 105 -16.00 -2.22 0.55
C ALA A 105 -15.96 -2.58 2.04
N GLN A 106 -16.66 -3.67 2.40
CA GLN A 106 -16.47 -4.32 3.69
C GLN A 106 -15.06 -4.91 3.74
N VAL A 107 -14.31 -4.59 4.80
CA VAL A 107 -12.97 -5.11 5.02
C VAL A 107 -13.01 -6.19 6.10
N VAL A 108 -12.43 -7.34 5.78
CA VAL A 108 -12.21 -8.44 6.72
C VAL A 108 -10.71 -8.53 6.95
N ALA A 109 -10.25 -7.93 8.04
CA ALA A 109 -8.84 -7.96 8.42
C ALA A 109 -8.46 -9.37 8.92
N THR A 110 -7.49 -10.00 8.27
CA THR A 110 -7.01 -11.36 8.57
C THR A 110 -5.74 -11.34 9.43
N GLU A 111 -4.72 -10.61 8.99
CA GLU A 111 -3.42 -10.49 9.69
C GLU A 111 -3.32 -9.23 10.57
N HIS A 112 -4.29 -8.34 10.45
CA HIS A 112 -4.33 -7.03 11.11
C HIS A 112 -5.36 -7.00 12.23
N ALA A 113 -5.10 -6.21 13.27
CA ALA A 113 -6.02 -6.02 14.40
C ALA A 113 -7.28 -5.23 14.01
N GLY A 114 -7.20 -4.46 12.91
CA GLY A 114 -8.32 -3.69 12.40
C GLY A 114 -7.97 -2.94 11.12
N HIS A 115 -8.87 -2.03 10.73
CA HIS A 115 -8.71 -1.18 9.56
C HIS A 115 -9.48 0.13 9.76
N ARG A 116 -9.16 1.15 8.98
CA ARG A 116 -9.94 2.39 8.94
C ARG A 116 -9.86 3.06 7.57
N TRP A 117 -11.00 3.58 7.12
CA TRP A 117 -11.09 4.52 6.01
C TRP A 117 -10.79 5.94 6.50
N TYR A 118 -9.78 6.58 5.94
CA TYR A 118 -9.37 7.95 6.23
C TYR A 118 -9.83 8.88 5.13
N SER A 119 -10.32 10.07 5.48
CA SER A 119 -10.63 11.12 4.51
C SER A 119 -9.35 11.81 4.04
N TRP A 120 -9.21 12.01 2.72
CA TRP A 120 -8.10 12.73 2.10
C TRP A 120 -8.24 14.23 2.34
N ILE A 121 -7.69 14.71 3.45
CA ILE A 121 -7.63 16.13 3.77
C ILE A 121 -6.16 16.53 3.69
N SER A 122 -5.84 17.53 2.85
CA SER A 122 -4.51 17.90 2.32
C SER A 122 -3.41 18.28 3.34
N ARG A 123 -3.60 17.99 4.63
CA ARG A 123 -2.66 18.32 5.71
C ARG A 123 -2.48 17.19 6.74
N GLN A 124 -3.00 15.99 6.50
CA GLN A 124 -2.82 14.90 7.46
C GLN A 124 -1.43 14.28 7.33
N LYS A 125 -0.54 14.62 8.27
CA LYS A 125 0.54 13.71 8.66
C LYS A 125 -0.08 12.61 9.50
N ILE A 126 0.03 11.37 9.06
CA ILE A 126 -0.55 10.22 9.74
C ILE A 126 0.56 9.44 10.42
N GLN A 127 1.55 9.00 9.66
CA GLN A 127 2.67 8.23 10.16
C GLN A 127 3.86 8.43 9.23
N ALA A 128 4.95 8.94 9.79
CA ALA A 128 6.19 9.16 9.06
C ALA A 128 6.71 7.86 8.43
N GLN A 129 7.52 7.99 7.37
CA GLN A 129 8.00 6.91 6.51
C GLN A 129 6.91 6.46 5.54
N THR A 130 6.64 5.15 5.44
CA THR A 130 5.88 4.52 4.36
C THR A 130 4.54 5.22 4.06
N ILE A 131 3.74 5.55 5.08
CA ILE A 131 2.40 6.13 4.85
C ILE A 131 2.51 7.57 4.32
N ASP A 132 3.10 8.49 5.07
CA ASP A 132 3.18 9.89 4.65
C ASP A 132 3.95 10.04 3.32
N GLU A 133 4.97 9.20 3.06
CA GLU A 133 5.70 9.18 1.79
C GLU A 133 4.79 8.80 0.61
N VAL A 134 3.98 7.75 0.75
CA VAL A 134 3.03 7.31 -0.27
C VAL A 134 1.95 8.36 -0.49
N LEU A 135 1.42 8.96 0.58
CA LEU A 135 0.39 9.99 0.45
C LEU A 135 0.93 11.22 -0.31
N ASN A 136 2.16 11.64 -0.03
CA ASN A 136 2.83 12.71 -0.77
C ASN A 136 3.06 12.32 -2.25
N ALA A 137 3.44 11.07 -2.52
CA ALA A 137 3.63 10.59 -3.90
C ALA A 137 2.33 10.65 -4.70
N VAL A 138 1.21 10.25 -4.10
CA VAL A 138 -0.13 10.33 -4.72
C VAL A 138 -0.56 11.78 -4.92
N GLU A 139 -0.33 12.66 -3.95
CA GLU A 139 -0.60 14.10 -4.11
C GLU A 139 0.19 14.70 -5.28
N ASN A 140 1.48 14.35 -5.40
CA ASN A 140 2.33 14.80 -6.50
C ASN A 140 1.88 14.25 -7.85
N HIS A 141 1.46 12.98 -7.91
CA HIS A 141 0.93 12.33 -9.11
C HIS A 141 -0.26 13.09 -9.70
N PHE A 142 -1.10 13.66 -8.84
CA PHE A 142 -2.27 14.45 -9.25
C PHE A 142 -2.04 15.98 -9.26
N GLY A 143 -0.78 16.45 -9.20
CA GLY A 143 -0.48 17.88 -9.24
C GLY A 143 -1.00 18.68 -8.02
N GLY A 144 -1.08 18.04 -6.86
CA GLY A 144 -1.47 18.64 -5.59
C GLY A 144 -2.96 18.60 -5.26
N LYS A 145 -3.81 18.04 -6.15
CA LYS A 145 -5.23 17.83 -5.86
C LYS A 145 -5.66 16.44 -6.32
N VAL A 146 -5.75 15.52 -5.35
CA VAL A 146 -6.28 14.19 -5.62
C VAL A 146 -7.71 14.30 -6.16
N PRO A 147 -8.00 13.70 -7.32
CA PRO A 147 -9.29 13.85 -7.96
C PRO A 147 -10.40 13.29 -7.07
N ALA A 148 -11.48 14.07 -6.96
CA ALA A 148 -12.80 13.52 -6.71
C ALA A 148 -13.19 12.65 -7.93
N PRO A 149 -14.18 11.73 -7.83
CA PRO A 149 -14.54 10.94 -9.01
C PRO A 149 -14.93 11.94 -10.10
N ALA A 150 -14.43 11.75 -11.31
CA ALA A 150 -15.14 12.27 -12.47
C ALA A 150 -16.54 11.64 -12.37
N GLY A 151 -17.54 12.46 -12.08
CA GLY A 151 -18.91 11.98 -11.85
C GLY A 151 -19.27 11.04 -12.99
N GLY A 152 -19.61 9.79 -12.63
CA GLY A 152 -20.29 8.91 -13.56
C GLY A 152 -21.57 9.61 -13.97
N ALA A 153 -21.66 9.93 -15.26
CA ALA A 153 -22.90 10.30 -15.91
C ALA A 153 -23.89 9.13 -15.85
#